data_AF-A0A0K2Y312-F1
#
_entry.id   AF-A0A0K2Y312-F1
#
_cell.length_a   1.000
_cell.length_b   1.000
_cell.length_c   1.000
_cell.angle_alpha   90.00
_cell.angle_beta   90.00
_cell.angle_gamma   90.00
#
_symmetry.space_group_name_H-M   'P 1'
#
loop_
_entity.id
_entity.type
_entity.pdbx_description
1 polymer ?
#
loop_
_entity_poly.entity_id
_entity_poly.type
_entity_poly.pdbx_seq_one_letter_code
_entity_poly.pdbx_strand_id
1 'polypeptide(L)'
;MGLLALGVAHAAEDFSKLSKKEFIQKAGTMHDAEDVIQYRIEVAKRAKAIKSPKARAKFKHQAKKTAEANFAKMSAEDFNKLREEVAEELEKMKKEHKPQELKAMDLANVEVCKGEEHKMWCSPKHEHAKKGHKRGEHHAHKKEHKDEHGEEHGNKAEHAPAKDAPAAPADKPAAHE
;
A
#
# COMPACT_ATOMS: atom_id res chain seq x y z
N MET A 1 -3.91 -43.49 18.19
CA MET A 1 -3.88 -42.05 18.51
C MET A 1 -4.58 -41.33 17.36
N GLY A 2 -5.84 -40.93 17.57
CA GLY A 2 -6.62 -40.22 16.56
C GLY A 2 -6.25 -38.74 16.57
N LEU A 3 -5.69 -38.23 15.48
CA LEU A 3 -5.50 -36.81 15.28
C LEU A 3 -6.86 -36.21 14.91
N LEU A 4 -7.48 -35.56 15.90
CA LEU A 4 -8.56 -34.61 15.71
C LEU A 4 -8.02 -33.42 14.91
N ALA A 5 -8.06 -33.51 13.58
CA ALA A 5 -7.94 -32.34 12.72
C ALA A 5 -9.25 -31.55 12.87
N LEU A 6 -9.28 -30.68 13.89
CA LEU A 6 -10.32 -29.68 14.11
C LEU A 6 -10.39 -28.79 12.86
N GLY A 7 -11.29 -29.14 11.95
CA GLY A 7 -11.77 -28.24 10.91
C GLY A 7 -12.50 -27.10 11.60
N VAL A 8 -11.76 -26.05 11.95
CA VAL A 8 -12.38 -24.79 12.34
C VAL A 8 -13.02 -24.25 11.07
N ALA A 9 -14.33 -24.38 10.96
CA ALA A 9 -15.12 -23.70 9.94
C ALA A 9 -15.07 -22.19 10.24
N HIS A 10 -13.93 -21.55 9.94
CA HIS A 10 -13.85 -20.11 9.88
C HIS A 10 -14.73 -19.68 8.71
N ALA A 11 -15.85 -19.03 9.01
CA ALA A 11 -16.57 -18.29 8.00
C ALA A 11 -15.65 -17.17 7.52
N ALA A 12 -15.31 -17.16 6.23
CA ALA A 12 -14.48 -16.12 5.63
C ALA A 12 -14.98 -14.72 6.01
N GLU A 13 -14.04 -13.81 6.29
CA GLU A 13 -14.40 -12.44 6.71
C GLU A 13 -15.19 -11.75 5.60
N ASP A 14 -16.39 -11.25 5.91
CA ASP A 14 -17.23 -10.54 4.94
C ASP A 14 -16.75 -9.08 4.78
N PHE A 15 -15.74 -8.92 3.93
CA PHE A 15 -15.14 -7.61 3.64
C PHE A 15 -16.09 -6.61 2.96
N SER A 16 -17.24 -7.06 2.43
CA SER A 16 -18.18 -6.20 1.70
C SER A 16 -18.81 -5.12 2.58
N LYS A 17 -18.95 -5.41 3.88
CA LYS A 17 -19.57 -4.52 4.88
C LYS A 17 -18.65 -3.41 5.40
N LEU A 18 -17.34 -3.55 5.18
CA LEU A 18 -16.36 -2.59 5.72
C LEU A 18 -16.43 -1.25 4.98
N SER A 19 -16.35 -0.14 5.72
CA SER A 19 -16.13 1.16 5.09
C SER A 19 -14.83 1.17 4.29
N LYS A 20 -14.69 2.11 3.35
CA LYS A 20 -13.47 2.20 2.53
C LYS A 20 -12.19 2.33 3.38
N LYS A 21 -12.27 3.08 4.50
CA LYS A 21 -11.12 3.33 5.38
C LYS A 21 -10.73 2.05 6.12
N GLU A 22 -11.70 1.40 6.75
CA GLU A 22 -11.49 0.15 7.51
C GLU A 22 -10.99 -0.97 6.60
N PHE A 23 -11.59 -1.10 5.41
CA PHE A 23 -11.16 -2.07 4.40
C PHE A 23 -9.69 -1.90 4.03
N ILE A 24 -9.23 -0.66 3.76
CA ILE A 24 -7.82 -0.41 3.45
C ILE A 24 -6.91 -0.77 4.63
N GLN A 25 -7.33 -0.48 5.87
CA GLN A 25 -6.54 -0.77 7.07
C GLN A 25 -6.36 -2.27 7.31
N LYS A 26 -7.33 -3.10 6.90
CA LYS A 26 -7.26 -4.56 6.93
C LYS A 26 -6.27 -5.16 5.92
N ALA A 27 -5.80 -4.39 4.95
CA ALA A 27 -4.88 -4.92 3.94
C ALA A 27 -3.62 -5.53 4.58
N GLY A 28 -3.35 -6.80 4.30
CA GLY A 28 -2.17 -7.53 4.79
C GLY A 28 -2.17 -7.86 6.29
N THR A 29 -3.32 -7.80 6.97
CA THR A 29 -3.45 -8.26 8.37
C THR A 29 -4.05 -9.67 8.51
N MET A 30 -4.39 -10.31 7.38
CA MET A 30 -5.00 -11.65 7.37
C MET A 30 -3.91 -12.71 7.40
N HIS A 31 -4.15 -13.76 8.17
CA HIS A 31 -3.22 -14.88 8.36
C HIS A 31 -3.74 -16.19 7.75
N ASP A 32 -4.94 -16.16 7.16
CA ASP A 32 -5.58 -17.29 6.50
C ASP A 32 -5.60 -17.08 4.98
N ALA A 33 -5.28 -18.12 4.22
CA ALA A 33 -5.19 -18.06 2.76
C ALA A 33 -6.50 -17.65 2.08
N GLU A 34 -7.63 -18.18 2.56
CA GLU A 34 -8.95 -17.89 2.04
C GLU A 34 -9.30 -16.39 2.19
N ASP A 35 -9.07 -15.82 3.38
CA ASP A 35 -9.31 -14.40 3.64
C ASP A 35 -8.43 -13.49 2.78
N VAL A 36 -7.16 -13.86 2.58
CA VAL A 36 -6.24 -13.12 1.68
C VAL A 36 -6.78 -13.09 0.25
N ILE A 37 -7.34 -14.20 -0.24
CA ILE A 37 -7.95 -14.28 -1.57
C ILE A 37 -9.28 -13.51 -1.62
N GLN A 38 -10.17 -13.67 -0.65
CA GLN A 38 -11.44 -12.94 -0.58
C GLN A 38 -11.23 -11.43 -0.50
N TYR A 39 -10.26 -10.97 0.29
CA TYR A 39 -9.86 -9.57 0.35
C TYR A 39 -9.42 -9.06 -1.03
N ARG A 40 -8.63 -9.85 -1.77
CA ARG A 40 -8.21 -9.49 -3.14
C ARG A 40 -9.40 -9.36 -4.09
N ILE A 41 -10.33 -10.31 -4.04
CA ILE A 41 -11.55 -10.27 -4.86
C ILE A 41 -12.32 -8.98 -4.54
N GLU A 42 -12.45 -8.62 -3.27
CA GLU A 42 -13.12 -7.39 -2.85
C GLU A 42 -12.36 -6.12 -3.26
N VAL A 43 -11.03 -6.11 -3.23
CA VAL A 43 -10.21 -5.02 -3.82
C VAL A 43 -10.56 -4.85 -5.29
N ALA A 44 -10.65 -5.94 -6.05
CA ALA A 44 -10.97 -5.88 -7.46
C ALA A 44 -12.40 -5.38 -7.71
N LYS A 45 -13.39 -5.88 -6.95
CA LYS A 45 -14.79 -5.42 -7.00
C LYS A 45 -14.89 -3.91 -6.73
N ARG A 46 -14.34 -3.44 -5.60
CA ARG A 46 -14.34 -2.01 -5.23
C ARG A 46 -13.60 -1.16 -6.25
N ALA A 47 -12.47 -1.64 -6.79
CA ALA A 47 -11.75 -0.92 -7.83
C ALA A 47 -12.53 -0.81 -9.14
N LYS A 48 -13.27 -1.84 -9.56
CA LYS A 48 -14.14 -1.82 -10.74
C LYS A 48 -15.29 -0.81 -10.58
N ALA A 49 -15.83 -0.65 -9.36
CA ALA A 49 -16.89 0.32 -9.06
C ALA A 49 -16.42 1.79 -9.09
N ILE A 50 -15.12 2.06 -8.97
CA ILE A 50 -14.58 3.43 -9.03
C ILE A 50 -14.44 3.89 -10.48
N LYS A 51 -15.28 4.85 -10.88
CA LYS A 51 -15.29 5.43 -12.25
C LYS A 51 -14.03 6.23 -12.57
N SER A 52 -13.54 7.05 -11.64
CA SER A 52 -12.37 7.91 -11.87
C SER A 52 -11.07 7.09 -11.90
N PRO A 53 -10.30 7.11 -13.01
CA PRO A 53 -9.03 6.38 -13.10
C PRO A 53 -8.04 6.79 -12.01
N LYS A 54 -7.95 8.08 -11.69
CA LYS A 54 -7.09 8.63 -10.64
C LYS A 54 -7.50 8.11 -9.26
N ALA A 55 -8.80 8.14 -8.94
CA ALA A 55 -9.30 7.65 -7.66
C ALA A 55 -9.12 6.12 -7.52
N ARG A 56 -9.32 5.37 -8.61
CA ARG A 56 -9.11 3.92 -8.68
C ARG A 56 -7.65 3.56 -8.45
N ALA A 57 -6.73 4.25 -9.12
CA ALA A 57 -5.29 4.08 -8.92
C ALA A 57 -4.88 4.40 -7.48
N LYS A 58 -5.37 5.52 -6.92
CA LYS A 58 -5.12 5.89 -5.53
C LYS A 58 -5.62 4.83 -4.55
N PHE A 59 -6.82 4.28 -4.76
CA PHE A 59 -7.36 3.21 -3.94
C PHE A 59 -6.49 1.94 -3.95
N LYS A 60 -6.15 1.44 -5.15
CA LYS A 60 -5.28 0.25 -5.29
C LYS A 60 -3.91 0.49 -4.65
N HIS A 61 -3.34 1.68 -4.83
CA HIS A 61 -2.06 2.05 -4.23
C HIS A 61 -2.13 2.07 -2.69
N GLN A 62 -3.18 2.65 -2.11
CA GLN A 62 -3.36 2.67 -0.65
C GLN A 62 -3.51 1.26 -0.05
N ALA A 63 -4.31 0.40 -0.69
CA ALA A 63 -4.45 -0.99 -0.27
C ALA A 63 -3.11 -1.75 -0.36
N LYS A 64 -2.39 -1.60 -1.48
CA LYS A 64 -1.07 -2.23 -1.66
C LYS A 64 -0.05 -1.77 -0.62
N LYS A 65 0.10 -0.45 -0.42
CA LYS A 65 1.05 0.11 0.53
C LYS A 65 0.76 -0.33 1.97
N THR A 66 -0.53 -0.39 2.33
CA THR A 66 -0.95 -0.84 3.66
C THR A 66 -0.65 -2.33 3.84
N ALA A 67 -0.92 -3.16 2.83
CA ALA A 67 -0.57 -4.57 2.84
C ALA A 67 0.93 -4.80 3.00
N GLU A 68 1.76 -4.14 2.19
CA GLU A 68 3.23 -4.24 2.30
C GLU A 68 3.73 -3.83 3.70
N ALA A 69 3.17 -2.76 4.27
CA ALA A 69 3.53 -2.31 5.62
C ALA A 69 3.10 -3.29 6.73
N ASN A 70 2.00 -4.02 6.54
CA ASN A 70 1.54 -5.01 7.51
C ASN A 70 2.27 -6.35 7.35
N PHE A 71 2.51 -6.80 6.11
CA PHE A 71 3.33 -7.98 5.86
C PHE A 71 4.76 -7.82 6.35
N ALA A 72 5.34 -6.63 6.27
CA ALA A 72 6.67 -6.35 6.81
C ALA A 72 6.77 -6.47 8.35
N LYS A 73 5.64 -6.59 9.06
CA LYS A 73 5.60 -6.85 10.51
C LYS A 73 5.55 -8.34 10.83
N MET A 74 5.26 -9.20 9.85
CA MET A 74 5.30 -10.64 10.01
C MET A 74 6.74 -11.13 9.99
N SER A 75 7.01 -12.27 10.62
CA SER A 75 8.28 -12.95 10.42
C SER A 75 8.36 -13.46 8.97
N ALA A 76 9.58 -13.58 8.45
CA ALA A 76 9.78 -14.13 7.11
C ALA A 76 9.25 -15.57 7.00
N GLU A 77 9.35 -16.36 8.07
CA GLU A 77 8.83 -17.73 8.13
C GLU A 77 7.30 -17.74 8.02
N ASP A 78 6.60 -16.99 8.87
CA ASP A 78 5.13 -16.92 8.86
C ASP A 78 4.60 -16.39 7.53
N PHE A 79 5.26 -15.38 6.99
CA PHE A 79 4.86 -14.78 5.73
C PHE A 79 5.08 -15.74 4.55
N ASN A 80 6.19 -16.48 4.54
CA ASN A 80 6.43 -17.49 3.51
C ASN A 80 5.43 -18.63 3.60
N LYS A 81 5.09 -19.09 4.81
CA LYS A 81 4.05 -20.09 5.02
C LYS A 81 2.69 -19.61 4.50
N LEU A 82 2.26 -18.42 4.90
CA LEU A 82 1.00 -17.82 4.40
C LEU A 82 1.01 -17.72 2.87
N ARG A 83 2.13 -17.31 2.29
CA ARG A 83 2.28 -17.19 0.85
C ARG A 83 2.15 -18.53 0.13
N GLU A 84 2.71 -19.60 0.68
CA GLU A 84 2.57 -20.95 0.13
C GLU A 84 1.11 -21.40 0.20
N GLU A 85 0.45 -21.23 1.35
CA GLU A 85 -0.96 -21.57 1.52
C GLU A 85 -1.86 -20.78 0.54
N VAL A 86 -1.61 -19.48 0.37
CA VAL A 86 -2.31 -18.64 -0.61
C VAL A 86 -2.06 -19.10 -2.05
N ALA A 87 -0.85 -19.55 -2.37
CA ALA A 87 -0.53 -20.07 -3.70
C ALA A 87 -1.27 -21.38 -3.98
N GLU A 88 -1.30 -22.30 -3.02
CA GLU A 88 -2.04 -23.56 -3.13
C GLU A 88 -3.54 -23.31 -3.27
N GLU A 89 -4.11 -22.45 -2.45
CA GLU A 89 -5.53 -22.13 -2.46
C GLU A 89 -5.94 -21.42 -3.75
N LEU A 90 -5.11 -20.50 -4.26
CA LEU A 90 -5.34 -19.88 -5.56
C LEU A 90 -5.34 -20.92 -6.70
N GLU A 91 -4.44 -21.90 -6.66
CA GLU A 91 -4.40 -22.97 -7.66
C GLU A 91 -5.60 -23.92 -7.55
N LYS A 92 -6.12 -24.19 -6.34
CA LYS A 92 -7.40 -24.90 -6.18
C LYS A 92 -8.55 -24.12 -6.80
N MET A 93 -8.70 -22.84 -6.45
CA MET A 93 -9.75 -21.99 -7.05
C MET A 93 -9.63 -21.94 -8.58
N LYS A 94 -8.43 -21.88 -9.14
CA LYS A 94 -8.21 -21.90 -10.60
C LYS A 94 -8.64 -23.22 -11.26
N LYS A 95 -8.58 -24.35 -10.54
CA LYS A 95 -9.03 -25.66 -11.02
C LYS A 95 -10.53 -25.85 -10.86
N GLU A 96 -11.10 -25.34 -9.78
CA GLU A 96 -12.52 -25.51 -9.43
C GLU A 96 -13.44 -24.57 -10.20
N HIS A 97 -12.98 -23.35 -10.51
CA HIS A 97 -13.76 -22.35 -11.21
C HIS A 97 -13.50 -22.31 -12.71
N LYS A 98 -14.54 -21.99 -13.48
CA LYS A 98 -14.41 -21.77 -14.92
C LYS A 98 -13.60 -20.50 -15.18
N PRO A 99 -12.89 -20.40 -16.33
CA PRO A 99 -12.12 -19.21 -16.69
C PRO A 99 -12.91 -17.89 -16.66
N GLN A 100 -14.22 -17.93 -16.95
CA GLN A 100 -15.09 -16.75 -16.89
C GLN A 100 -15.33 -16.27 -15.44
N GLU A 101 -15.48 -17.19 -14.50
CA GLU A 101 -15.66 -16.89 -13.07
C GLU A 101 -14.37 -16.31 -12.49
N LEU A 102 -13.22 -16.92 -12.83
CA LEU A 102 -11.90 -16.40 -12.45
C LEU A 102 -11.65 -14.98 -13.00
N LYS A 103 -12.13 -14.66 -14.22
CA LYS A 103 -12.07 -13.30 -14.77
C LYS A 103 -12.99 -12.34 -14.00
N ALA A 104 -14.19 -12.77 -13.64
CA ALA A 104 -15.12 -11.96 -12.86
C ALA A 104 -14.52 -11.60 -11.50
N MET A 105 -13.89 -12.57 -10.84
CA MET A 105 -13.18 -12.44 -9.56
C MET A 105 -11.81 -11.75 -9.65
N ASP A 106 -11.33 -11.43 -10.86
CA ASP A 106 -10.00 -10.84 -11.10
C ASP A 106 -8.83 -11.73 -10.62
N LEU A 107 -9.02 -13.06 -10.69
CA LEU A 107 -8.03 -14.08 -10.32
C LEU A 107 -7.37 -14.77 -11.53
N ALA A 108 -7.94 -14.64 -12.73
CA ALA A 108 -7.49 -15.37 -13.92
C ALA A 108 -6.01 -15.14 -14.30
N ASN A 109 -5.49 -13.93 -14.09
CA ASN A 109 -4.12 -13.56 -14.45
C ASN A 109 -3.29 -13.20 -13.21
N VAL A 110 -3.64 -13.79 -12.07
CA VAL A 110 -3.01 -13.49 -10.78
C VAL A 110 -2.00 -14.56 -10.43
N GLU A 111 -0.85 -14.10 -9.96
CA GLU A 111 0.22 -14.93 -9.45
C GLU A 111 0.64 -14.43 -8.07
N VAL A 112 0.95 -15.38 -7.20
CA VAL A 112 1.59 -15.12 -5.91
C VAL A 112 3.08 -14.92 -6.17
N CYS A 113 3.67 -13.86 -5.61
CA CYS A 113 5.08 -13.60 -5.78
C CYS A 113 5.95 -14.63 -5.06
N LYS A 114 7.08 -14.96 -5.67
CA LYS A 114 8.15 -15.78 -5.07
C LYS A 114 9.35 -14.89 -4.72
N GLY A 115 10.09 -15.22 -3.67
CA GLY A 115 11.31 -14.53 -3.25
C GLY A 115 11.24 -13.88 -1.86
N GLU A 116 12.29 -13.16 -1.47
CA GLU A 116 12.49 -12.67 -0.10
C GLU A 116 11.68 -11.40 0.26
N GLU A 117 11.10 -10.71 -0.74
CA GLU A 117 10.31 -9.51 -0.47
C GLU A 117 8.97 -9.86 0.20
N HIS A 118 8.52 -9.07 1.18
CA HIS A 118 7.20 -9.19 1.82
C HIS A 118 6.04 -8.70 0.92
N LYS A 119 5.92 -9.31 -0.27
CA LYS A 119 4.90 -9.02 -1.28
C LYS A 119 4.11 -10.29 -1.62
N MET A 120 2.79 -10.21 -1.48
CA MET A 120 1.91 -11.35 -1.77
C MET A 120 1.66 -11.52 -3.28
N TRP A 121 1.31 -10.43 -3.97
CA TRP A 121 0.81 -10.49 -5.35
C TRP A 121 1.80 -9.93 -6.36
N CYS A 122 2.03 -10.68 -7.43
CA CYS A 122 2.87 -10.23 -8.53
C CYS A 122 2.07 -9.43 -9.56
N SER A 123 2.72 -8.39 -10.09
CA SER A 123 2.19 -7.73 -11.27
C SER A 123 2.43 -8.67 -12.45
N PRO A 124 1.43 -8.90 -13.33
CA PRO A 124 1.64 -9.67 -14.54
C PRO A 124 2.88 -9.11 -15.23
N LYS A 125 3.87 -9.97 -15.50
CA LYS A 125 5.01 -9.56 -16.32
C LYS A 125 4.42 -9.15 -17.67
N HIS A 126 4.41 -7.85 -17.96
CA HIS A 126 4.35 -7.45 -19.35
C HIS A 126 5.55 -8.12 -20.02
N GLU A 127 5.33 -9.02 -20.97
CA GLU A 127 6.37 -9.58 -21.84
C GLU A 127 6.98 -8.51 -22.78
N HIS A 128 7.14 -7.28 -22.30
CA HIS A 128 7.84 -6.19 -22.98
C HIS A 128 8.58 -5.34 -21.96
N ALA A 129 9.68 -5.87 -21.40
CA ALA A 129 10.78 -5.06 -20.88
C ALA A 129 12.11 -5.84 -20.82
N LYS A 130 12.45 -6.61 -21.86
CA LYS A 130 13.87 -6.78 -22.24
C LYS A 130 14.26 -5.59 -23.12
N LYS A 131 14.49 -4.42 -22.52
CA LYS A 131 15.38 -3.37 -23.04
C LYS A 131 15.75 -2.45 -21.88
N GLY A 132 17.04 -2.39 -21.59
CA GLY A 132 17.58 -1.94 -20.32
C GLY A 132 17.19 -0.52 -19.91
N HIS A 133 16.74 -0.38 -18.66
CA HIS A 133 17.00 0.85 -17.94
C HIS A 133 18.45 0.79 -17.46
N LYS A 134 19.35 1.39 -18.25
CA LYS A 134 20.57 1.94 -17.67
C LYS A 134 20.15 2.88 -16.54
N ARG A 135 20.83 2.72 -15.40
CA ARG A 135 20.87 3.70 -14.30
C ARG A 135 20.74 5.10 -14.88
N GLY A 136 19.72 5.84 -14.43
CA GLY A 136 19.70 7.28 -14.61
C GLY A 136 20.95 7.83 -13.95
N GLU A 137 21.90 8.20 -14.78
CA GLU A 137 23.07 8.97 -14.42
C GLU A 137 22.54 10.26 -13.77
N HIS A 138 22.80 10.43 -12.48
CA HIS A 138 22.53 11.68 -11.80
C HIS A 138 23.46 12.72 -12.42
N HIS A 139 22.95 13.52 -13.36
CA HIS A 139 23.61 14.77 -13.70
C HIS A 139 23.52 15.68 -12.47
N ALA A 140 24.58 15.61 -11.67
CA ALA A 140 24.90 16.59 -10.66
C ALA A 140 25.07 17.94 -11.36
N HIS A 141 24.07 18.82 -11.23
CA HIS A 141 24.30 20.25 -11.41
C HIS A 141 25.14 20.72 -10.22
N LYS A 142 26.46 20.67 -10.39
CA LYS A 142 27.40 21.41 -9.56
C LYS A 142 27.12 22.89 -9.79
N LYS A 143 26.33 23.50 -8.92
CA LYS A 143 26.21 24.95 -8.83
C LYS A 143 27.47 25.44 -8.12
N GLU A 144 28.50 25.74 -8.89
CA GLU A 144 29.65 26.49 -8.39
C GLU A 144 29.18 27.94 -8.19
N HIS A 145 28.96 28.32 -6.94
CA HIS A 145 29.17 29.69 -6.50
C HIS A 145 30.66 29.79 -6.16
N LYS A 146 31.37 30.68 -6.84
CA LYS A 146 32.48 31.40 -6.22
C LYS A 146 32.58 32.80 -6.81
N ASP A 147 32.35 33.74 -5.92
CA ASP A 147 32.41 35.19 -6.03
C ASP A 147 33.79 35.74 -6.44
N GLU A 148 33.78 36.91 -7.09
CA GLU A 148 34.75 38.04 -7.04
C GLU A 148 34.38 39.03 -8.17
N HIS A 149 34.42 40.37 -8.09
CA HIS A 149 34.38 41.43 -7.08
C HIS A 149 34.27 42.76 -7.86
N GLY A 150 33.69 43.83 -7.29
CA GLY A 150 33.68 45.23 -7.80
C GLY A 150 32.48 45.56 -8.70
N GLU A 151 31.73 46.65 -8.54
CA GLU A 151 32.07 48.01 -8.11
C GLU A 151 30.83 48.74 -7.55
N GLU A 152 31.10 49.81 -6.81
CA GLU A 152 30.20 50.66 -6.04
C GLU A 152 28.99 51.27 -6.77
N HIS A 153 28.04 51.73 -5.95
CA HIS A 153 27.13 52.89 -6.05
C HIS A 153 25.79 52.45 -5.43
N GLY A 154 25.29 52.95 -4.32
CA GLY A 154 25.54 54.18 -3.58
C GLY A 154 24.19 54.65 -3.04
N ASN A 155 24.10 54.87 -1.73
CA ASN A 155 23.06 55.62 -1.02
C ASN A 155 21.58 55.16 -1.11
N LYS A 156 20.99 54.79 0.05
CA LYS A 156 20.39 55.77 0.98
C LYS A 156 19.56 55.04 2.05
N ALA A 157 19.92 55.31 3.32
CA ALA A 157 19.07 55.54 4.51
C ALA A 157 17.55 55.28 4.40
N GLU A 158 16.77 54.85 5.39
CA GLU A 158 16.88 54.68 6.85
C GLU A 158 15.48 54.18 7.28
N HIS A 159 15.37 53.14 8.11
CA HIS A 159 14.49 53.09 9.31
C HIS A 159 14.36 51.65 9.84
N ALA A 160 14.77 51.48 11.10
CA ALA A 160 14.34 50.40 11.99
C ALA A 160 13.31 51.02 12.99
N PRO A 161 12.85 50.32 14.05
CA PRO A 161 12.24 48.99 14.16
C PRO A 161 10.94 49.01 15.01
N ALA A 162 10.13 47.95 14.99
CA ALA A 162 9.19 47.59 16.08
C ALA A 162 8.89 46.08 15.96
N LYS A 163 9.37 45.19 16.85
CA LYS A 163 8.90 44.91 18.21
C LYS A 163 7.37 44.74 18.27
N ASP A 164 6.91 43.49 18.44
CA ASP A 164 5.92 43.08 19.45
C ASP A 164 5.40 41.66 19.17
N ALA A 165 5.85 40.72 20.01
CA ALA A 165 5.06 39.59 20.52
C ALA A 165 4.78 39.92 22.02
N PRO A 166 3.84 39.30 22.76
CA PRO A 166 3.29 37.95 22.57
C PRO A 166 1.81 37.78 23.02
N ALA A 167 1.38 36.51 23.08
CA ALA A 167 0.65 35.88 24.20
C ALA A 167 -0.68 35.20 23.84
N ALA A 168 -0.69 33.87 24.03
CA ALA A 168 -1.88 33.07 24.30
C ALA A 168 -2.42 33.36 25.72
N PRO A 169 -3.66 32.91 26.01
CA PRO A 169 -3.95 32.42 27.35
C PRO A 169 -4.61 31.03 27.37
N ALA A 170 -4.34 30.35 28.48
CA ALA A 170 -4.71 28.98 28.83
C ALA A 170 -6.04 28.89 29.62
N ASP A 171 -6.66 27.72 29.54
CA ASP A 171 -7.38 26.93 30.56
C ASP A 171 -8.31 27.58 31.61
N LYS A 172 -9.55 27.06 31.71
CA LYS A 172 -10.10 26.43 32.93
C LYS A 172 -11.47 25.74 32.71
N PRO A 173 -11.81 24.69 33.50
CA PRO A 173 -13.05 23.91 33.40
C PRO A 173 -14.14 24.39 34.39
N ALA A 174 -15.41 24.08 34.08
CA ALA A 174 -16.55 24.25 34.99
C ALA A 174 -17.31 22.93 35.17
N ALA A 175 -17.59 22.64 36.45
CA ALA A 175 -18.36 21.51 36.96
C ALA A 175 -19.84 21.60 36.55
N HIS A 176 -20.51 20.45 36.51
CA HIS A 176 -21.97 20.36 36.53
C HIS A 176 -22.41 19.44 37.65
N GLU A 177 -23.44 19.91 38.36
CA GLU A 177 -24.14 19.34 39.52
C GLU A 177 -24.85 18.00 39.24
#